data_AF-A0A8J3PI28-F1
#
_entry.id   AF-A0A8J3PI28-F1
#
_cell.length_a   1.000
_cell.length_b   1.000
_cell.length_c   1.000
_cell.angle_alpha   90.00
_cell.angle_beta   90.00
_cell.angle_gamma   90.00
#
_symmetry.space_group_name_H-M   'P 1'
#
loop_
_entity.id
_entity.type
_entity.pdbx_description
1 polymer ?
#
loop_
_entity_poly.entity_id
_entity_poly.type
_entity_poly.pdbx_seq_one_letter_code
_entity_poly.pdbx_strand_id
1 'polypeptide(L)'
;MAYQPLTLARLGELLVGADESRRWRLVAEFLEEYGWEPSAVRQSMLSAEPPGTGDQRWDVFLAALAEHLAARDGRGAPSWGESRSLRSLWFPFNTRAARVDALVHAPAAFRRRGVYVAAQELEVA
;
A
#
# COMPACT_ATOMS: atom_id res chain seq x y z
N MET A 1 26.67 10.12 1.35
CA MET A 1 25.64 9.20 0.86
C MET A 1 24.36 10.02 0.72
N ALA A 2 23.77 10.10 -0.47
CA ALA A 2 22.49 10.79 -0.64
C ALA A 2 21.39 9.93 -0.02
N TYR A 3 20.55 10.52 0.84
CA TYR A 3 19.36 9.85 1.35
C TYR A 3 18.44 9.53 0.16
N GLN A 4 18.07 8.26 0.01
CA GLN A 4 17.08 7.81 -0.96
C GLN A 4 15.88 7.29 -0.19
N PRO A 5 14.71 7.93 -0.29
CA PRO A 5 13.52 7.49 0.42
C PRO A 5 13.08 6.12 -0.11
N LEU A 6 12.45 5.31 0.75
CA LEU A 6 11.97 3.99 0.36
C LEU A 6 10.90 4.11 -0.73
N THR A 7 11.16 3.57 -1.92
CA THR A 7 10.17 3.55 -2.99
C THR A 7 9.24 2.35 -2.86
N LEU A 8 8.05 2.44 -3.47
CA LEU A 8 7.10 1.34 -3.48
C LEU A 8 7.69 0.09 -4.18
N ALA A 9 8.53 0.30 -5.20
CA ALA A 9 9.25 -0.78 -5.86
C ALA A 9 10.21 -1.51 -4.90
N ARG A 10 10.99 -0.73 -4.13
CA ARG A 10 11.89 -1.30 -3.13
C ARG A 10 11.14 -1.96 -1.99
N LEU A 11 10.01 -1.39 -1.57
CA LEU A 11 9.09 -2.03 -0.63
C LEU A 11 8.68 -3.41 -1.15
N GLY A 12 8.21 -3.49 -2.41
CA GLY A 12 7.84 -4.76 -3.05
C GLY A 12 8.95 -5.82 -3.00
N GLU A 13 10.19 -5.44 -3.28
CA GLU A 13 11.36 -6.33 -3.15
C GLU A 13 11.55 -6.83 -1.71
N LEU A 14 11.39 -5.97 -0.71
CA LEU A 14 11.57 -6.31 0.69
C LEU A 14 10.44 -7.19 1.25
N LEU A 15 9.26 -7.18 0.63
CA LEU A 15 8.15 -8.07 1.01
C LEU A 15 8.37 -9.52 0.54
N VAL A 16 9.24 -9.75 -0.45
CA VAL A 16 9.56 -11.08 -0.98
C VAL A 16 10.20 -11.92 0.13
N GLY A 17 9.56 -13.05 0.46
CA GLY A 17 10.04 -13.97 1.51
C GLY A 17 9.90 -13.44 2.94
N ALA A 18 9.38 -12.23 3.15
CA ALA A 18 9.09 -11.70 4.48
C ALA A 18 7.81 -12.30 5.07
N ASP A 19 7.79 -12.48 6.39
CA ASP A 19 6.62 -12.86 7.18
C ASP A 19 5.63 -11.68 7.30
N GLU A 20 4.36 -11.96 7.64
CA GLU A 20 3.31 -10.94 7.69
C GLU A 20 3.63 -9.78 8.65
N SER A 21 4.18 -10.06 9.83
CA SER A 21 4.55 -9.02 10.80
C SER A 21 5.61 -8.08 10.24
N ARG A 22 6.63 -8.64 9.58
CA ARG A 22 7.66 -7.84 8.92
C ARG A 22 7.11 -7.05 7.73
N ARG A 23 6.20 -7.62 6.94
CA ARG A 23 5.56 -6.92 5.83
C ARG A 23 4.79 -5.68 6.30
N TRP A 24 4.00 -5.81 7.37
CA TRP A 24 3.28 -4.68 7.97
C TRP A 24 4.21 -3.61 8.50
N ARG A 25 5.30 -4.00 9.15
CA ARG A 25 6.32 -3.06 9.62
C ARG A 25 6.95 -2.26 8.47
N LEU A 26 7.31 -2.93 7.37
CA LEU A 26 7.87 -2.26 6.19
C LEU A 26 6.87 -1.30 5.53
N VAL A 27 5.59 -1.66 5.50
CA VAL A 27 4.52 -0.77 5.02
C VAL A 27 4.39 0.46 5.91
N ALA A 28 4.45 0.29 7.24
CA ALA A 28 4.37 1.39 8.18
C ALA A 28 5.57 2.35 8.02
N GLU A 29 6.79 1.81 7.92
CA GLU A 29 8.01 2.59 7.66
C GLU A 29 7.90 3.38 6.34
N PHE A 30 7.40 2.76 5.28
CA PHE A 30 7.15 3.46 4.01
C PHE A 30 6.13 4.60 4.13
N LEU A 31 5.02 4.38 4.84
CA LEU A 31 3.98 5.37 5.04
C LEU A 31 4.47 6.58 5.85
N GLU A 32 5.28 6.31 6.88
CA GLU A 32 5.92 7.35 7.69
C GLU A 32 6.84 8.21 6.80
N GLU A 33 7.79 7.59 6.10
CA GLU A 33 8.70 8.33 5.19
C GLU A 33 7.92 9.10 4.11
N TYR A 34 6.91 8.49 3.50
CA TYR A 34 6.05 9.17 2.53
C TYR A 34 5.38 10.42 3.12
N GLY A 35 4.96 10.36 4.38
CA GLY A 35 4.37 11.49 5.11
C GLY A 35 5.32 12.67 5.29
N TRP A 36 6.62 12.42 5.48
CA TRP A 36 7.64 13.46 5.65
C TRP A 36 8.15 14.05 4.33
N GLU A 37 8.11 13.28 3.24
CA GLU A 37 8.64 13.69 1.96
C GLU A 37 7.76 14.75 1.24
N PRO A 38 8.34 15.66 0.44
CA PRO A 38 7.57 16.61 -0.36
C PRO A 38 6.88 15.95 -1.56
N SER A 39 5.82 16.57 -2.07
CA SER A 39 4.95 16.02 -3.13
C SER A 39 5.65 15.65 -4.45
N ALA A 40 6.79 16.27 -4.76
CA ALA A 40 7.62 15.92 -5.92
C ALA A 40 8.34 14.58 -5.72
N VAL A 41 8.80 14.31 -4.50
CA VAL A 41 9.51 13.06 -4.16
C VAL A 41 8.53 11.92 -3.97
N ARG A 42 7.40 12.16 -3.30
CA ARG A 42 6.27 11.23 -3.17
C ARG A 42 5.84 10.61 -4.50
N GLN A 43 5.71 11.43 -5.55
CA GLN A 43 5.39 10.93 -6.89
C GLN A 43 6.45 9.93 -7.40
N SER A 44 7.73 10.23 -7.19
CA SER A 44 8.83 9.38 -7.63
C SER A 44 8.86 8.06 -6.85
N MET A 45 8.45 8.08 -5.56
CA MET A 45 8.32 6.88 -4.73
C MET A 45 7.26 5.89 -5.26
N LEU A 46 6.21 6.38 -5.93
CA LEU A 46 5.10 5.56 -6.46
C LEU A 46 5.25 5.21 -7.95
N SER A 47 6.18 5.84 -8.66
CA SER A 47 6.26 5.74 -10.12
C SER A 47 6.76 4.38 -10.60
N ALA A 48 7.71 3.79 -9.88
CA ALA A 48 8.29 2.50 -10.25
C ALA A 48 7.36 1.33 -9.89
N GLU A 49 7.15 0.41 -10.83
CA GLU A 49 6.37 -0.80 -10.60
C GLU A 49 7.12 -1.75 -9.64
N PRO A 50 6.50 -2.20 -8.54
CA PRO A 50 7.09 -3.21 -7.68
C PRO A 50 7.13 -4.58 -8.35
N PRO A 51 8.21 -5.35 -8.13
CA PRO A 51 8.24 -6.75 -8.54
C PRO A 51 7.16 -7.54 -7.78
N GLY A 52 6.69 -8.63 -8.38
CA GLY A 52 5.73 -9.52 -7.73
C GLY A 52 6.31 -10.09 -6.43
N THR A 53 5.58 -9.92 -5.34
CA THR A 53 5.97 -10.37 -3.99
C THR A 53 5.88 -11.90 -3.81
N GLY A 54 5.30 -12.59 -4.80
CA GLY A 54 4.93 -14.00 -4.75
C GLY A 54 3.58 -14.26 -4.07
N ASP A 55 2.95 -13.22 -3.51
CA ASP A 55 1.61 -13.27 -2.94
C ASP A 55 0.72 -12.22 -3.60
N GLN A 56 -0.25 -12.68 -4.40
CA GLN A 56 -1.16 -11.80 -5.13
C GLN A 56 -1.90 -10.81 -4.23
N ARG A 57 -2.15 -11.17 -2.95
CA ARG A 57 -2.83 -10.29 -2.00
C ARG A 57 -2.01 -9.04 -1.70
N TRP A 58 -0.71 -9.23 -1.53
CA TRP A 58 0.24 -8.14 -1.32
C TRP A 58 0.51 -7.34 -2.59
N ASP A 59 0.54 -8.00 -3.76
CA ASP A 59 0.69 -7.28 -5.04
C ASP A 59 -0.49 -6.34 -5.33
N VAL A 60 -1.71 -6.78 -4.98
CA VAL A 60 -2.93 -5.95 -5.09
C VAL A 60 -2.95 -4.88 -4.00
N PHE A 61 -2.47 -5.17 -2.80
CA PHE A 61 -2.33 -4.18 -1.72
C PHE A 61 -1.42 -3.03 -2.12
N LEU A 62 -0.23 -3.32 -2.67
CA LEU A 62 0.71 -2.31 -3.13
C LEU A 62 0.10 -1.44 -4.24
N ALA A 63 -0.64 -2.04 -5.17
CA ALA A 63 -1.37 -1.31 -6.21
C ALA A 63 -2.46 -0.39 -5.63
N ALA A 64 -3.23 -0.89 -4.66
CA ALA A 64 -4.25 -0.10 -3.97
C ALA A 64 -3.65 1.05 -3.16
N LEU A 65 -2.51 0.80 -2.50
CA LEU A 65 -1.76 1.78 -1.73
C LEU A 65 -1.24 2.90 -2.63
N ALA A 66 -0.65 2.55 -3.78
CA ALA A 66 -0.16 3.52 -4.74
C ALA A 66 -1.28 4.43 -5.28
N GLU A 67 -2.44 3.86 -5.62
CA GLU A 67 -3.61 4.65 -6.03
C GLU A 67 -4.12 5.54 -4.89
N HIS A 68 -4.22 5.01 -3.67
CA HIS A 68 -4.70 5.79 -2.52
C HIS A 68 -3.81 7.00 -2.22
N LEU A 69 -2.49 6.81 -2.21
CA LEU A 69 -1.52 7.87 -1.94
C LEU A 69 -1.45 8.88 -3.09
N ALA A 70 -1.47 8.42 -4.34
CA ALA A 70 -1.54 9.30 -5.50
C ALA A 70 -2.80 10.17 -5.46
N ALA A 71 -3.97 9.57 -5.17
CA ALA A 71 -5.23 10.30 -5.05
C ALA A 71 -5.20 11.32 -3.90
N ARG A 72 -4.59 10.96 -2.75
CA ARG A 72 -4.39 11.88 -1.61
C ARG A 72 -3.56 13.10 -1.99
N ASP A 73 -2.55 12.93 -2.83
CA ASP A 73 -1.72 14.03 -3.35
C ASP A 73 -2.33 14.74 -4.58
N GLY A 74 -3.57 14.42 -4.97
CA GLY A 74 -4.26 15.01 -6.12
C GLY A 74 -3.71 14.57 -7.48
N ARG A 75 -3.02 13.42 -7.52
CA ARG A 75 -2.40 12.84 -8.72
C ARG A 75 -3.17 11.60 -9.20
N GLY A 76 -2.98 11.26 -10.48
CA GLY A 76 -3.52 10.04 -11.08
C GLY A 76 -2.80 8.79 -10.55
N ALA A 77 -3.53 7.69 -10.43
CA ALA A 77 -2.96 6.39 -10.09
C ALA A 77 -1.92 5.95 -11.14
N PRO A 78 -0.88 5.21 -10.73
CA PRO A 78 0.07 4.67 -11.70
C PRO A 78 -0.57 3.55 -12.53
N SER A 79 -0.32 3.56 -13.84
CA SER A 79 -0.91 2.63 -14.81
C SER A 79 -0.59 1.15 -14.53
N TRP A 80 0.57 0.85 -13.94
CA TRP A 80 0.96 -0.52 -13.59
C TRP A 80 0.05 -1.15 -12.52
N GLY A 81 -0.63 -0.34 -11.69
CA GLY A 81 -1.49 -0.79 -10.59
C GLY A 81 -2.97 -0.92 -10.94
N GLU A 82 -3.39 -0.50 -12.13
CA GLU A 82 -4.82 -0.44 -12.49
C GLU A 82 -5.44 -1.83 -12.70
N SER A 83 -4.68 -2.78 -13.22
CA SER A 83 -5.14 -4.13 -13.60
C SER A 83 -5.15 -5.14 -12.45
N ARG A 84 -4.63 -4.78 -11.27
CA ARG A 84 -4.47 -5.69 -10.14
C ARG A 84 -5.68 -5.61 -9.20
N SER A 85 -6.46 -6.68 -9.13
CA SER A 85 -7.61 -6.82 -8.22
C SER A 85 -7.75 -8.26 -7.71
N LEU A 86 -8.24 -8.44 -6.48
CA LEU A 86 -8.57 -9.76 -5.93
C LEU A 86 -10.00 -10.17 -6.29
N ARG A 87 -10.20 -11.48 -6.55
CA ARG A 87 -11.55 -12.07 -6.71
C ARG A 87 -12.24 -12.30 -5.36
N SER A 88 -11.46 -12.50 -4.30
CA SER A 88 -11.95 -12.77 -2.95
C SER A 88 -11.55 -11.65 -2.01
N LEU A 89 -12.44 -11.34 -1.07
CA LEU A 89 -12.19 -10.30 -0.07
C LEU A 89 -11.02 -10.72 0.82
N TRP A 90 -9.99 -9.89 0.87
CA TRP A 90 -8.85 -10.09 1.76
C TRP A 90 -8.87 -9.08 2.89
N PHE A 91 -8.85 -9.61 4.11
CA PHE A 91 -8.76 -8.87 5.36
C PHE A 91 -7.41 -9.22 5.99
N PRO A 92 -6.43 -8.32 5.99
CA PRO A 92 -5.13 -8.63 6.56
C PRO A 92 -5.18 -8.79 8.09
N PHE A 93 -6.10 -8.08 8.73
CA PHE A 93 -6.34 -8.17 10.16
C PHE A 93 -7.59 -9.01 10.42
N ASN A 94 -7.41 -10.15 11.09
CA ASN A 94 -8.47 -11.16 11.23
C ASN A 94 -9.33 -10.99 12.50
N THR A 95 -9.23 -9.85 13.19
CA THR A 95 -10.08 -9.55 14.35
C THR A 95 -11.44 -9.02 13.91
N ARG A 96 -12.50 -9.34 14.65
CA ARG A 96 -13.87 -8.92 14.29
C ARG A 96 -14.02 -7.40 14.23
N ALA A 97 -13.36 -6.68 15.14
CA ALA A 97 -13.34 -5.22 15.16
C ALA A 97 -12.67 -4.66 13.89
N ALA A 98 -11.45 -5.10 13.57
CA ALA A 98 -10.72 -4.62 12.40
C ALA A 98 -11.46 -4.90 11.08
N ARG A 99 -12.19 -6.02 10.98
CA ARG A 99 -13.02 -6.31 9.80
C ARG A 99 -14.19 -5.36 9.66
N VAL A 100 -14.85 -4.99 10.76
CA VAL A 100 -15.94 -4.01 10.75
C VAL A 100 -15.40 -2.63 10.40
N ASP A 101 -14.32 -2.21 11.03
CA ASP A 101 -13.66 -0.93 10.72
C ASP A 101 -13.22 -0.85 9.27
N ALA A 102 -12.59 -1.92 8.74
CA ALA A 102 -12.19 -1.96 7.34
C ALA A 102 -13.39 -1.91 6.39
N LEU A 103 -14.54 -2.49 6.73
CA LEU A 103 -15.74 -2.39 5.90
C LEU A 103 -16.28 -0.95 5.83
N VAL A 104 -16.17 -0.20 6.92
CA VAL A 104 -16.72 1.16 7.03
C VAL A 104 -15.73 2.21 6.51
N HIS A 105 -14.45 2.05 6.83
CA HIS A 105 -13.40 3.06 6.64
C HIS A 105 -12.35 2.69 5.58
N ALA A 106 -12.49 1.57 4.85
CA ALA A 106 -11.53 1.25 3.79
C ALA A 106 -11.53 2.33 2.69
N PRO A 107 -10.35 2.80 2.26
CA PRO A 107 -10.27 3.72 1.14
C PRO A 107 -10.80 3.09 -0.14
N ALA A 108 -11.40 3.92 -1.01
CA ALA A 108 -12.05 3.46 -2.23
C ALA A 108 -11.14 2.62 -3.14
N ALA A 109 -9.85 2.97 -3.20
CA ALA A 109 -8.82 2.27 -3.97
C ALA A 109 -8.63 0.81 -3.53
N PHE A 110 -8.68 0.54 -2.22
CA PHE A 110 -8.59 -0.78 -1.62
C PHE A 110 -9.89 -1.55 -1.79
N ARG A 111 -11.02 -0.91 -1.47
CA ARG A 111 -12.36 -1.52 -1.55
C ARG A 111 -12.67 -2.03 -2.96
N ARG A 112 -12.36 -1.25 -4.00
CA ARG A 112 -12.59 -1.64 -5.41
C ARG A 112 -11.75 -2.86 -5.84
N ARG A 113 -10.65 -3.14 -5.13
CA ARG A 113 -9.73 -4.24 -5.41
C ARG A 113 -9.91 -5.46 -4.51
N GLY A 114 -10.94 -5.46 -3.65
CA GLY A 114 -11.21 -6.57 -2.73
C GLY A 114 -10.30 -6.60 -1.50
N VAL A 115 -9.56 -5.52 -1.23
CA VAL A 115 -8.70 -5.40 -0.04
C VAL A 115 -9.41 -4.55 1.00
N TYR A 116 -9.51 -5.07 2.22
CA TYR A 116 -10.22 -4.41 3.32
C TYR A 116 -9.25 -4.17 4.47
N VAL A 117 -8.67 -2.97 4.46
CA VAL A 117 -7.84 -2.41 5.51
C VAL A 117 -8.45 -1.06 5.92
N ALA A 118 -8.51 -0.77 7.22
CA ALA A 118 -9.03 0.51 7.68
C ALA A 118 -8.02 1.63 7.38
N ALA A 119 -8.51 2.82 7.02
CA ALA A 119 -7.63 3.96 6.71
C ALA A 119 -6.65 4.30 7.85
N GLN A 120 -7.09 4.16 9.11
CA GLN A 120 -6.25 4.37 10.30
C GLN A 120 -5.01 3.46 10.35
N GLU A 121 -5.08 2.25 9.78
CA GLU A 121 -3.92 1.33 9.71
C GLU A 121 -2.90 1.78 8.65
N LEU A 122 -3.32 2.70 7.76
CA LEU A 122 -2.48 3.32 6.74
C LEU A 122 -2.02 4.73 7.14
N GLU A 123 -2.48 5.22 8.29
CA GLU A 123 -2.09 6.52 8.85
C GLU A 123 -1.11 6.26 10.00
N VAL A 124 0.17 6.13 9.66
CA VAL A 124 1.24 6.11 10.66
C VAL A 124 1.45 7.56 11.11
N ALA A 125 1.16 7.84 12.37
CA ALA A 125 1.20 9.16 12.99
C ALA A 125 2.61 9.58 13.43
#